data_AF-A0A1N7L389-F1
#
_entry.id   AF-A0A1N7L389-F1
#
_cell.length_a   1.000
_cell.length_b   1.000
_cell.length_c   1.000
_cell.angle_alpha   90.00
_cell.angle_beta   90.00
_cell.angle_gamma   90.00
#
_symmetry.space_group_name_H-M   'P 1'
#
loop_
_entity.id
_entity.type
_entity.pdbx_description
1 polymer ?
#
loop_
_entity_poly.entity_id
_entity_poly.type
_entity_poly.pdbx_seq_one_letter_code
_entity_poly.pdbx_strand_id
1 'polypeptide(L)'
;MEKDPIRPIYDRLERTSLIIIACSIPVFAIVYLYSQNNTLDFDRPDLPAWLDFVFLGFIYAILAVGYMNFHRAIKVVLTNSMDLLDKVSIYKDATLNRLKLLLLSSILSPAGLLIFENNGYIIAYALTLVLISLGKPSPDRMVRLMRLKGEEKERVIRIKTRES
;
A
#
# COMPACT_ATOMS: atom_id res chain seq x y z
N MET A 1 -5.56 -12.07 31.17
CA MET A 1 -4.86 -12.01 29.88
C MET A 1 -4.52 -10.57 29.56
N GLU A 2 -3.25 -10.20 29.73
CA GLU A 2 -2.75 -8.90 29.30
C GLU A 2 -2.93 -8.82 27.78
N LYS A 3 -3.79 -7.92 27.31
CA LYS A 3 -4.05 -7.74 25.88
C LYS A 3 -2.78 -7.17 25.26
N ASP A 4 -1.99 -8.02 24.62
CA ASP A 4 -0.76 -7.59 23.95
C ASP A 4 -1.09 -6.43 22.98
N PRO A 5 -0.53 -5.22 23.20
CA PRO A 5 -0.89 -4.02 22.46
C PRO A 5 -0.54 -4.12 20.96
N ILE A 6 0.26 -5.11 20.55
CA ILE A 6 0.67 -5.34 19.16
C ILE A 6 -0.47 -5.94 18.33
N ARG A 7 -1.38 -6.72 18.93
CA ARG A 7 -2.49 -7.38 18.24
C ARG A 7 -3.49 -6.40 17.58
N PRO A 8 -4.05 -5.39 18.28
CA PRO A 8 -4.98 -4.45 17.65
C PRO A 8 -4.32 -3.60 16.56
N ILE A 9 -3.01 -3.38 16.63
CA ILE A 9 -2.24 -2.69 15.59
C ILE A 9 -2.21 -3.54 14.32
N TYR A 10 -1.91 -4.82 14.45
CA TYR A 10 -1.91 -5.77 13.35
C TYR A 10 -3.27 -5.88 12.66
N ASP A 11 -4.32 -6.14 13.42
CA ASP A 11 -5.69 -6.33 12.89
C ASP A 11 -6.16 -5.09 12.13
N ARG A 12 -5.83 -3.89 12.64
CA ARG A 12 -6.16 -2.62 11.99
C ARG A 12 -5.41 -2.46 10.67
N LEU A 13 -4.12 -2.79 10.61
CA LEU A 13 -3.32 -2.68 9.38
C LEU A 13 -3.80 -3.67 8.31
N GLU A 14 -4.07 -4.93 8.67
CA GLU A 14 -4.59 -5.93 7.75
C GLU A 14 -5.96 -5.52 7.21
N ARG A 15 -6.90 -5.15 8.10
CA ARG A 15 -8.24 -4.71 7.69
C ARG A 15 -8.19 -3.48 6.78
N THR A 16 -7.34 -2.50 7.09
CA THR A 16 -7.18 -1.30 6.25
C THR A 16 -6.69 -1.65 4.85
N SER A 17 -5.68 -2.54 4.75
CA SER A 17 -5.17 -2.98 3.45
C SER A 17 -6.23 -3.70 2.61
N LEU A 18 -7.05 -4.56 3.24
CA LEU A 18 -8.12 -5.29 2.55
C LEU A 18 -9.24 -4.35 2.08
N ILE A 19 -9.63 -3.37 2.90
CA ILE A 19 -10.64 -2.37 2.52
C ILE A 19 -10.17 -1.56 1.30
N ILE A 20 -8.91 -1.14 1.28
CA ILE A 20 -8.33 -0.40 0.14
C ILE A 20 -8.42 -1.25 -1.13
N ILE A 21 -8.01 -2.51 -1.10
CA ILE A 21 -8.09 -3.41 -2.26
C ILE A 21 -9.55 -3.59 -2.70
N ALA A 22 -10.43 -3.91 -1.75
CA ALA A 22 -11.84 -4.18 -2.02
C ALA A 22 -12.58 -2.97 -2.60
N CYS A 23 -12.19 -1.75 -2.22
CA CYS A 23 -12.75 -0.52 -2.78
C CYS A 23 -12.11 -0.14 -4.11
N SER A 24 -10.79 -0.32 -4.23
CA SER A 24 -10.03 0.10 -5.40
C SER A 24 -10.35 -0.73 -6.65
N ILE A 25 -10.48 -2.06 -6.51
CA ILE A 25 -10.70 -2.96 -7.65
C ILE A 25 -11.99 -2.63 -8.41
N PRO A 26 -13.16 -2.50 -7.76
CA PRO A 26 -14.40 -2.14 -8.46
C PRO A 26 -14.30 -0.78 -9.15
N VAL A 27 -13.72 0.23 -8.48
CA VAL A 27 -13.57 1.58 -9.06
C VAL A 27 -12.74 1.51 -10.34
N PHE A 28 -11.60 0.84 -10.31
CA PHE A 28 -10.77 0.67 -11.49
C PHE A 28 -11.47 -0.15 -12.58
N ALA A 29 -12.14 -1.24 -12.23
CA ALA A 29 -12.82 -2.10 -13.19
C ALA A 29 -13.92 -1.35 -13.96
N ILE A 30 -14.72 -0.54 -13.26
CA ILE A 30 -15.75 0.31 -13.85
C ILE A 30 -15.12 1.27 -14.86
N VAL A 31 -14.08 2.00 -14.44
CA VAL A 31 -13.36 2.97 -15.28
C VAL A 31 -12.73 2.29 -16.50
N TYR A 32 -12.07 1.16 -16.30
CA TYR A 32 -11.41 0.39 -17.35
C TYR A 32 -12.41 -0.11 -18.40
N LEU A 33 -13.54 -0.68 -17.96
CA LEU A 33 -14.60 -1.16 -18.85
C LEU A 33 -15.23 0.00 -19.65
N TYR A 34 -15.39 1.17 -19.03
CA TYR A 34 -15.89 2.33 -19.75
C TYR A 34 -14.90 2.87 -20.79
N SER A 35 -13.62 2.97 -20.44
CA SER A 35 -12.57 3.38 -21.36
C SER A 35 -12.45 2.42 -22.57
N GLN A 36 -12.67 1.12 -22.38
CA GLN A 36 -12.65 0.14 -23.47
C GLN A 36 -13.88 0.16 -24.37
N ASN A 37 -15.07 0.40 -23.81
CA ASN A 37 -16.32 0.26 -24.55
C ASN A 37 -16.79 1.56 -25.24
N ASN A 38 -16.06 2.69 -25.10
CA ASN A 38 -16.46 4.02 -25.61
C ASN A 38 -17.94 4.37 -25.30
N THR A 39 -18.48 3.86 -24.20
CA THR A 39 -19.90 3.97 -23.87
C THR A 39 -20.25 5.28 -23.16
N LEU A 40 -19.26 6.09 -22.82
CA LEU A 40 -19.43 7.45 -22.32
C LEU A 40 -18.99 8.42 -23.42
N ASP A 41 -19.93 9.22 -23.93
CA ASP A 41 -19.64 10.51 -24.60
C ASP A 41 -19.11 11.49 -23.55
N PHE A 42 -17.97 11.17 -22.96
CA PHE A 42 -17.26 12.08 -22.08
C PHE A 42 -16.47 13.02 -22.99
N ASP A 43 -16.93 14.26 -23.14
CA ASP A 43 -16.19 15.32 -23.82
C ASP A 43 -14.82 15.45 -23.15
N ARG A 44 -13.80 14.91 -23.83
CA ARG A 44 -12.46 14.86 -23.29
C ARG A 44 -11.96 16.29 -23.14
N PRO A 45 -11.42 16.66 -21.97
CA PRO A 45 -10.67 17.89 -21.89
C PRO A 45 -9.44 17.72 -22.80
N ASP A 46 -9.33 18.61 -23.80
CA ASP A 46 -8.20 18.63 -24.74
C ASP A 46 -6.95 19.14 -24.02
N LEU A 47 -6.33 18.24 -23.24
CA LEU A 47 -5.17 18.53 -22.42
C LEU A 47 -3.88 18.30 -23.21
N PRO A 48 -2.88 19.18 -23.04
CA PRO A 48 -1.57 18.98 -23.64
C PRO A 48 -0.97 17.61 -23.32
N ALA A 49 -0.40 16.95 -24.33
CA ALA A 49 0.22 15.63 -24.18
C ALA A 49 1.33 15.57 -23.09
N TRP A 50 2.00 16.70 -22.79
CA TRP A 50 3.01 16.74 -21.73
C TRP A 50 2.42 16.53 -20.32
N LEU A 51 1.15 16.89 -20.10
CA LEU A 51 0.47 16.67 -18.81
C LEU A 51 0.28 15.18 -18.53
N ASP A 52 0.04 14.37 -19.56
CA ASP A 52 -0.05 12.91 -19.42
C ASP A 52 1.26 12.34 -18.85
N PHE A 53 2.40 12.70 -19.46
CA PHE A 53 3.71 12.24 -18.97
C PHE A 53 4.01 12.71 -17.55
N VAL A 54 3.65 13.95 -17.21
CA VAL A 54 3.85 14.49 -15.86
C VAL A 54 2.96 13.75 -14.84
N PHE A 55 1.70 13.53 -15.17
CA PHE A 55 0.73 12.89 -14.28
C PHE A 55 1.05 11.40 -14.07
N LEU A 56 1.35 10.68 -15.15
CA LEU A 56 1.82 9.31 -15.08
C LEU A 56 3.14 9.19 -14.30
N GLY A 57 4.10 10.08 -14.59
CA GLY A 57 5.36 10.16 -13.86
C GLY A 57 5.18 10.43 -12.37
N PHE A 58 4.21 11.27 -12.01
CA PHE A 58 3.84 11.55 -10.62
C PHE A 58 3.32 10.31 -9.88
N ILE A 59 2.50 9.48 -10.53
CA ILE A 59 2.03 8.20 -9.96
C ILE A 59 3.23 7.27 -9.70
N TYR A 60 4.13 7.12 -10.67
CA TYR A 60 5.34 6.32 -10.48
C TYR A 60 6.25 6.87 -9.37
N ALA A 61 6.38 8.19 -9.27
CA ALA A 61 7.13 8.84 -8.20
C ALA A 61 6.50 8.56 -6.82
N ILE A 62 5.18 8.60 -6.69
CA ILE A 62 4.47 8.23 -5.45
C ILE A 62 4.79 6.78 -5.05
N LEU A 63 4.75 5.85 -6.02
CA LEU A 63 5.07 4.44 -5.77
C LEU A 63 6.53 4.27 -5.31
N ALA A 64 7.46 4.93 -5.99
CA ALA A 64 8.89 4.88 -5.65
C ALA A 64 9.16 5.48 -4.26
N VAL A 65 8.61 6.67 -3.96
CA VAL A 65 8.75 7.33 -2.66
C VAL A 65 8.13 6.48 -1.55
N GLY A 66 6.96 5.88 -1.79
CA GLY A 66 6.32 4.98 -0.83
C GLY A 66 7.18 3.76 -0.51
N TYR A 67 7.83 3.18 -1.53
CA TYR A 67 8.77 2.08 -1.35
C TYR A 67 10.02 2.51 -0.56
N MET A 68 10.64 3.63 -0.94
CA MET A 68 11.85 4.15 -0.30
C MET A 68 11.61 4.54 1.16
N ASN A 69 10.50 5.21 1.47
CA ASN A 69 10.16 5.61 2.83
C ASN A 69 9.97 4.40 3.75
N PHE A 70 9.31 3.35 3.25
CA PHE A 70 9.17 2.10 3.98
C PHE A 70 10.53 1.45 4.24
N HIS A 71 11.39 1.34 3.21
CA HIS A 71 12.70 0.72 3.37
C HIS A 71 13.60 1.51 4.34
N ARG A 72 13.54 2.85 4.30
CA ARG A 72 14.23 3.72 5.27
C ARG A 72 13.76 3.47 6.70
N ALA A 73 12.45 3.39 6.93
CA ALA A 73 11.91 3.11 8.27
C ALA A 73 12.37 1.74 8.81
N ILE A 74 12.38 0.71 7.97
CA ILE A 74 12.91 -0.61 8.37
C ILE A 74 14.41 -0.53 8.68
N LYS A 75 15.19 0.22 7.89
CA LYS A 75 16.61 0.42 8.16
C LYS A 75 16.85 1.09 9.52
N VAL A 76 16.02 2.07 9.89
CA VAL A 76 16.07 2.74 11.20
C VAL A 76 15.79 1.75 12.34
N VAL A 77 14.78 0.88 12.17
CA VAL A 77 14.46 -0.19 13.15
C VAL A 77 15.60 -1.20 13.30
N LEU A 78 16.31 -1.53 12.21
CA LEU A 78 17.42 -2.48 12.24
C LEU A 78 18.73 -1.92 12.80
N THR A 79 18.94 -0.60 12.69
CA THR A 79 20.20 0.04 13.08
C THR A 79 20.20 0.47 14.54
N ASN A 80 19.03 0.82 15.08
CA ASN A 80 18.91 1.28 16.46
C ASN A 80 18.44 0.15 17.37
N SER A 81 19.08 -0.01 18.52
CA SER A 81 18.65 -0.90 19.60
C SER A 81 17.44 -0.30 20.32
N MET A 82 16.27 -0.38 19.70
CA MET A 82 15.00 0.07 20.27
C MET A 82 14.27 -1.08 20.97
N ASP A 83 13.34 -0.73 21.87
CA ASP A 83 12.40 -1.68 22.45
C ASP A 83 11.41 -2.21 21.40
N LEU A 84 10.85 -3.39 21.64
CA LEU A 84 9.94 -4.07 20.72
C LEU A 84 8.72 -3.21 20.35
N LEU A 85 8.15 -2.50 21.33
CA LEU A 85 6.98 -1.64 21.10
C LEU A 85 7.30 -0.47 20.17
N ASP A 86 8.48 0.13 20.31
CA ASP A 86 8.93 1.22 19.44
C ASP A 86 9.17 0.72 18.02
N LYS A 87 9.80 -0.46 17.85
CA LYS A 87 10.00 -1.08 16.53
C LYS A 87 8.66 -1.34 15.84
N VAL A 88 7.69 -1.88 16.57
CA VAL A 88 6.33 -2.14 16.07
C VAL A 88 5.61 -0.85 15.72
N SER A 89 5.76 0.20 16.53
CA SER A 89 5.12 1.50 16.27
C SER A 89 5.66 2.15 14.99
N ILE A 90 6.99 2.17 14.81
CA ILE A 90 7.64 2.67 13.59
C ILE A 90 7.21 1.84 12.38
N TYR A 91 7.16 0.51 12.51
CA TYR A 91 6.66 -0.36 11.44
C TYR A 91 5.21 -0.05 11.06
N LYS A 92 4.34 0.16 12.06
CA LYS A 92 2.94 0.53 11.85
C LYS A 92 2.84 1.85 11.10
N ASP A 93 3.54 2.89 11.54
CA ASP A 93 3.46 4.21 10.93
C ASP A 93 4.02 4.20 9.50
N ALA A 94 5.12 3.47 9.26
CA ALA A 94 5.67 3.26 7.93
C ALA A 94 4.69 2.51 7.00
N THR A 95 4.01 1.49 7.53
CA THR A 95 3.00 0.72 6.79
C THR A 95 1.78 1.57 6.47
N LEU A 96 1.27 2.36 7.43
CA LEU A 96 0.16 3.27 7.21
C LEU A 96 0.49 4.35 6.17
N ASN A 97 1.70 4.93 6.24
CA ASN A 97 2.12 5.93 5.27
C ASN A 97 2.21 5.34 3.86
N ARG A 98 2.75 4.12 3.74
CA ARG A 98 2.76 3.38 2.47
C ARG A 98 1.34 3.10 1.96
N LEU A 99 0.43 2.67 2.83
CA LEU A 99 -0.97 2.40 2.44
C LEU A 99 -1.69 3.67 1.95
N LYS A 100 -1.43 4.83 2.56
CA LYS A 100 -1.98 6.12 2.11
C LYS A 100 -1.50 6.48 0.70
N LEU A 101 -0.19 6.33 0.44
CA LEU A 101 0.38 6.59 -0.89
C LEU A 101 -0.15 5.61 -1.95
N LEU A 102 -0.31 4.34 -1.59
CA LEU A 102 -0.89 3.34 -2.49
C LEU A 102 -2.36 3.60 -2.76
N LEU A 103 -3.14 4.03 -1.77
CA LEU A 103 -4.53 4.46 -1.97
C LEU A 103 -4.62 5.67 -2.90
N LEU A 104 -3.74 6.65 -2.73
CA LEU A 104 -3.67 7.80 -3.62
C LEU A 104 -3.37 7.37 -5.06
N SER A 105 -2.35 6.53 -5.25
CA SER A 105 -2.00 5.94 -6.54
C SER A 105 -3.16 5.16 -7.16
N SER A 106 -3.92 4.43 -6.34
CA SER A 106 -5.02 3.58 -6.79
C SER A 106 -6.25 4.37 -7.24
N ILE A 107 -6.39 5.61 -6.80
CA ILE A 107 -7.43 6.57 -7.27
C ILE A 107 -6.93 7.37 -8.46
N LEU A 108 -5.67 7.84 -8.42
CA LEU A 108 -5.09 8.64 -9.49
C LEU A 108 -4.93 7.84 -10.80
N SER A 109 -4.64 6.55 -10.71
CA SER A 109 -4.49 5.70 -11.89
C SER A 109 -5.77 5.62 -12.75
N PRO A 110 -6.94 5.21 -12.22
CA PRO A 110 -8.18 5.25 -13.00
C PRO A 110 -8.57 6.68 -13.41
N ALA A 111 -8.31 7.70 -12.59
CA ALA A 111 -8.57 9.10 -13.00
C ALA A 111 -7.74 9.50 -14.23
N GLY A 112 -6.44 9.17 -14.25
CA GLY A 112 -5.57 9.40 -15.40
C GLY A 112 -5.99 8.59 -16.62
N LEU A 113 -6.45 7.35 -16.41
CA LEU A 113 -7.00 6.52 -17.49
C LEU A 113 -8.23 7.15 -18.14
N LEU A 114 -9.16 7.72 -17.36
CA LEU A 114 -10.33 8.41 -17.92
C LEU A 114 -9.97 9.67 -18.70
N ILE A 115 -8.97 10.42 -18.24
CA ILE A 115 -8.62 11.73 -18.83
C ILE A 115 -7.77 11.55 -20.10
N PHE A 116 -6.79 10.64 -20.05
CA PHE A 116 -5.75 10.52 -21.08
C PHE A 116 -5.84 9.22 -21.90
N GLU A 117 -6.63 8.22 -21.48
CA GLU A 117 -6.76 6.90 -22.13
C GLU A 117 -5.43 6.16 -22.39
N ASN A 118 -4.39 6.50 -21.63
CA ASN A 118 -3.08 5.90 -21.80
C ASN A 118 -3.00 4.57 -21.03
N ASN A 119 -2.58 3.51 -21.72
CA ASN A 119 -2.37 2.19 -21.12
C ASN A 119 -1.33 2.19 -19.98
N GLY A 120 -0.46 3.21 -19.90
CA GLY A 120 0.45 3.42 -18.79
C GLY A 120 -0.26 3.46 -17.43
N TYR A 121 -1.46 4.03 -17.35
CA TYR A 121 -2.24 4.09 -16.11
C TYR A 121 -2.74 2.71 -15.65
N ILE A 122 -3.03 1.81 -16.59
CA ILE A 122 -3.38 0.41 -16.28
C ILE A 122 -2.18 -0.29 -15.65
N ILE A 123 -0.98 -0.08 -16.21
CA ILE A 123 0.27 -0.66 -15.68
C ILE A 123 0.57 -0.09 -14.29
N ALA A 124 0.47 1.23 -14.11
CA ALA A 124 0.67 1.89 -12.81
C ALA A 124 -0.33 1.37 -11.74
N TYR A 125 -1.58 1.14 -12.13
CA TYR A 125 -2.58 0.54 -11.25
C TYR A 125 -2.23 -0.90 -10.88
N ALA A 126 -1.85 -1.73 -11.85
CA ALA A 126 -1.44 -3.11 -11.60
C ALA A 126 -0.24 -3.17 -10.63
N LEU A 127 0.76 -2.30 -10.83
CA LEU A 127 1.90 -2.15 -9.91
C LEU A 127 1.45 -1.73 -8.51
N THR A 128 0.49 -0.82 -8.41
CA THR A 128 -0.11 -0.41 -7.13
C THR A 128 -0.70 -1.61 -6.40
N LEU A 129 -1.50 -2.44 -7.06
CA LEU A 129 -2.09 -3.65 -6.47
C LEU A 129 -1.01 -4.65 -6.04
N VAL A 130 0.00 -4.88 -6.88
CA VAL A 130 1.14 -5.75 -6.54
C VAL A 130 1.85 -5.22 -5.30
N LEU A 131 2.08 -3.91 -5.20
CA LEU A 131 2.72 -3.29 -4.04
C LEU A 131 1.84 -3.31 -2.78
N ILE A 132 0.51 -3.25 -2.90
CA ILE A 132 -0.40 -3.45 -1.77
C ILE A 132 -0.32 -4.91 -1.30
N SER A 133 -0.37 -5.88 -2.21
CA SER A 133 -0.27 -7.31 -1.90
C SER A 133 1.08 -7.68 -1.27
N LEU A 134 2.18 -7.22 -1.88
CA LEU A 134 3.53 -7.33 -1.33
C LEU A 134 3.74 -6.50 -0.06
N GLY A 135 2.83 -5.58 0.25
CA GLY A 135 2.84 -4.78 1.47
C GLY A 135 2.04 -5.39 2.62
N LYS A 136 1.32 -6.51 2.39
CA LYS A 136 0.46 -7.12 3.40
C LYS A 136 1.19 -7.29 4.75
N PRO A 137 0.73 -6.61 5.82
CA PRO A 137 1.34 -6.78 7.13
C PRO A 137 1.05 -8.22 7.56
N SER A 138 2.09 -9.00 7.82
CA SER A 138 1.98 -10.35 8.40
C SER A 138 2.94 -10.47 9.57
N PRO A 139 2.61 -11.25 10.62
CA PRO A 139 3.51 -11.43 11.77
C PRO A 139 4.85 -12.04 11.33
N ASP A 140 4.81 -12.97 10.38
CA ASP A 140 5.99 -13.56 9.75
C ASP A 140 6.86 -12.50 9.03
N ARG A 141 6.24 -11.55 8.33
CA ARG A 141 6.94 -10.46 7.65
C ARG A 141 7.53 -9.46 8.65
N MET A 142 6.84 -9.16 9.75
CA MET A 142 7.35 -8.32 10.83
C MET A 142 8.62 -8.93 11.46
N VAL A 143 8.58 -10.22 11.81
CA VAL A 143 9.75 -10.95 12.34
C VAL A 143 10.91 -10.93 11.35
N ARG A 144 10.64 -11.19 10.06
CA ARG A 144 11.67 -11.22 9.02
C ARG A 144 12.28 -9.84 8.75
N LEU A 145 11.45 -8.80 8.64
CA LEU A 145 11.90 -7.44 8.30
C LEU A 145 12.64 -6.76 9.46
N MET A 146 12.16 -6.97 10.70
CA MET A 146 12.79 -6.37 11.89
C MET A 146 13.86 -7.27 12.51
N ARG A 147 14.12 -8.46 11.93
CA ARG A 147 15.08 -9.46 12.41
C ARG A 147 14.92 -9.78 13.91
N LEU A 148 13.67 -9.90 14.37
CA LEU A 148 13.36 -10.19 15.78
C LEU A 148 13.93 -11.56 16.18
N LYS A 149 14.50 -11.65 17.37
CA LYS A 149 15.12 -12.88 17.93
C LYS A 149 14.55 -13.19 19.32
N GLY A 150 14.60 -14.47 19.72
CA GLY A 150 14.22 -14.91 21.07
C GLY A 150 12.78 -14.57 21.45
N GLU A 151 12.59 -13.96 22.62
CA GLU A 151 11.28 -13.61 23.19
C GLU A 151 10.47 -12.62 22.32
N GLU A 152 11.14 -11.68 21.63
CA GLU A 152 10.47 -10.72 20.73
C GLU A 152 9.75 -11.43 19.58
N LYS A 153 10.42 -12.45 19.00
CA LYS A 153 9.85 -13.26 17.92
C LYS A 153 8.65 -14.04 18.41
N GLU A 154 8.74 -14.66 19.58
CA GLU A 154 7.64 -15.43 20.16
C GLU A 154 6.42 -14.55 20.45
N ARG A 155 6.65 -13.34 20.97
CA ARG A 155 5.57 -12.36 21.20
C ARG A 155 4.80 -12.03 19.92
N VAL A 156 5.51 -11.74 18.82
CA VAL A 156 4.88 -11.42 17.54
C VAL A 156 4.22 -12.64 16.89
N ILE A 157 4.81 -13.83 17.00
CA ILE A 157 4.24 -15.07 16.43
C ILE A 157 3.00 -15.52 17.20
N ARG A 158 2.95 -15.33 18.53
CA ARG A 158 1.76 -15.63 19.35
C ARG A 158 0.49 -14.90 18.89
N ILE A 159 0.62 -13.81 18.14
CA ILE A 159 -0.52 -13.11 17.51
C ILE A 159 -1.20 -13.99 16.43
N LYS A 160 -0.42 -14.82 15.72
CA LYS A 160 -0.90 -15.72 14.68
C LYS A 160 -1.62 -16.94 15.26
N THR A 161 -1.17 -17.40 16.43
CA THR A 161 -1.78 -18.51 17.16
C THR A 161 -3.08 -18.00 17.76
N ARG A 162 -4.16 -18.04 16.96
CA ARG A 162 -5.52 -18.11 17.50
C ARG A 162 -5.49 -19.20 18.56
N GLU A 163 -5.78 -18.86 19.81
CA GLU A 163 -6.52 -19.81 20.64
C GLU A 163 -7.78 -20.17 19.84
N SER A 164 -7.73 -21.36 19.24
CA SER A 164 -8.90 -22.10 18.78
C SER A 164 -9.63 -22.65 20.00
#